data_AF-A0A926S3V3-F1
#
_entry.id   AF-A0A926S3V3-F1
#
_cell.length_a   1.000
_cell.length_b   1.000
_cell.length_c   1.000
_cell.angle_alpha   90.00
_cell.angle_beta   90.00
_cell.angle_gamma   90.00
#
_symmetry.space_group_name_H-M   'P 1'
#
loop_
_entity.id
_entity.type
_entity.pdbx_description
1 polymer ?
#
loop_
_entity_poly.entity_id
_entity_poly.type
_entity_poly.pdbx_seq_one_letter_code
_entity_poly.pdbx_strand_id
1 'polypeptide(L)'
;MPIFTVVAGPNGAGKSTFSAMFSRPGALIFDPDVQKYKIEKQYPDISDDAIGSVLTKEYINFQGKALGKMLHLTVETNLQSDYLLSSVEIFKQASYDTRLIYMLLPDIATSIDRVALRVKQKGHFVDIESVKTNFEVGPKNLLKIADQFDRVMLISGFNNNPQVETQPQLLINIENGMTRYKSDEIPDWCKGIVNSTEVAATYNQASKGHKI
;
A
#
# COMPACT_ATOMS: atom_id res chain seq x y z
N MET A 1 0.10 8.60 -19.76
CA MET A 1 0.75 7.37 -19.28
C MET A 1 -0.06 6.84 -18.11
N PRO A 2 -0.53 5.58 -18.16
CA PRO A 2 -1.27 4.99 -17.06
C PRO A 2 -0.34 4.71 -15.86
N ILE A 3 -0.94 4.50 -14.69
CA ILE A 3 -0.23 4.40 -13.41
C ILE A 3 -0.74 3.18 -12.68
N PHE A 4 0.18 2.36 -12.20
CA PHE A 4 -0.08 1.28 -11.26
C PHE A 4 0.33 1.74 -9.86
N THR A 5 -0.65 1.94 -8.98
CA THR A 5 -0.44 2.45 -7.62
C THR A 5 -0.73 1.35 -6.61
N VAL A 6 0.20 1.10 -5.71
CA VAL A 6 0.01 0.27 -4.53
C VAL A 6 -0.13 1.19 -3.33
N VAL A 7 -1.26 1.11 -2.64
CA VAL A 7 -1.48 1.78 -1.35
C VAL A 7 -1.37 0.72 -0.25
N ALA A 8 -0.24 0.73 0.44
CA ALA A 8 0.14 -0.22 1.47
C ALA A 8 0.12 0.39 2.87
N GLY A 9 0.11 -0.45 3.90
CA GLY A 9 0.14 -0.03 5.31
C GLY A 9 -0.69 -0.94 6.20
N PRO A 10 -0.56 -0.84 7.53
CA PRO A 10 -1.33 -1.66 8.46
C PRO A 10 -2.84 -1.34 8.40
N ASN A 11 -3.64 -2.21 9.02
CA ASN A 11 -5.05 -1.91 9.27
C ASN A 11 -5.17 -0.57 10.04
N GLY A 12 -6.26 0.18 9.82
CA GLY A 12 -6.45 1.49 10.48
C GLY A 12 -5.55 2.62 9.97
N ALA A 13 -4.62 2.38 9.04
CA ALA A 13 -3.72 3.43 8.52
C ALA A 13 -4.41 4.50 7.67
N GLY A 14 -5.64 4.25 7.19
CA GLY A 14 -6.38 5.18 6.32
C GLY A 14 -6.26 4.89 4.83
N LYS A 15 -5.80 3.68 4.44
CA LYS A 15 -5.59 3.26 3.04
C LYS A 15 -6.79 3.52 2.14
N SER A 16 -7.99 3.12 2.57
CA SER A 16 -9.21 3.25 1.75
C SER A 16 -9.66 4.70 1.56
N THR A 17 -9.42 5.57 2.55
CA THR A 17 -9.63 7.01 2.37
C THR A 17 -8.60 7.56 1.38
N PHE A 18 -7.35 7.13 1.49
CA PHE A 18 -6.25 7.61 0.65
C PHE A 18 -6.40 7.13 -0.81
N SER A 19 -6.73 5.87 -1.04
CA SER A 19 -6.99 5.34 -2.38
C SER A 19 -8.12 6.11 -3.06
N ALA A 20 -9.24 6.32 -2.36
CA ALA A 20 -10.38 7.08 -2.92
C ALA A 20 -10.03 8.54 -3.27
N MET A 21 -9.21 9.23 -2.47
CA MET A 21 -8.87 10.64 -2.68
C MET A 21 -7.73 10.86 -3.69
N PHE A 22 -6.74 9.96 -3.71
CA PHE A 22 -5.48 10.18 -4.45
C PHE A 22 -5.31 9.30 -5.68
N SER A 23 -6.19 8.30 -5.89
CA SER A 23 -6.26 7.62 -7.18
C SER A 23 -6.59 8.61 -8.29
N ARG A 24 -6.00 8.39 -9.48
CA ARG A 24 -6.33 9.19 -10.65
C ARG A 24 -7.82 9.04 -11.00
N PRO A 25 -8.47 10.10 -11.52
CA PRO A 25 -9.84 9.98 -12.05
C PRO A 25 -9.96 8.81 -13.02
N GLY A 26 -10.98 7.97 -12.83
CA GLY A 26 -11.22 6.78 -13.65
C GLY A 26 -10.31 5.58 -13.35
N ALA A 27 -9.51 5.62 -12.29
CA ALA A 27 -8.74 4.45 -11.85
C ALA A 27 -9.66 3.32 -11.40
N LEU A 28 -9.28 2.09 -11.77
CA LEU A 28 -9.80 0.90 -11.12
C LEU A 28 -9.19 0.81 -9.72
N ILE A 29 -10.01 0.54 -8.70
CA ILE A 29 -9.54 0.38 -7.32
C ILE A 29 -9.84 -1.05 -6.87
N PHE A 30 -8.79 -1.82 -6.62
CA PHE A 30 -8.87 -3.14 -6.02
C PHE A 30 -8.58 -3.03 -4.52
N ASP A 31 -9.64 -3.09 -3.73
CA ASP A 31 -9.58 -3.28 -2.28
C ASP A 31 -9.96 -4.74 -1.96
N PRO A 32 -9.02 -5.55 -1.42
CA PRO A 32 -9.28 -6.95 -1.09
C PRO A 32 -10.33 -7.13 0.00
N ASP A 33 -10.44 -6.21 0.97
CA ASP A 33 -11.47 -6.29 2.03
C ASP A 33 -12.85 -6.08 1.43
N VAL A 34 -12.99 -5.12 0.50
CA VAL A 34 -14.25 -4.86 -0.22
C VAL A 34 -14.61 -6.02 -1.14
N GLN A 35 -13.64 -6.61 -1.84
CA GLN A 35 -13.93 -7.77 -2.70
C GLN A 35 -14.28 -9.00 -1.85
N LYS A 36 -13.58 -9.24 -0.73
CA LYS A 36 -13.87 -10.35 0.18
C LYS A 36 -15.30 -10.25 0.69
N TYR A 37 -15.71 -9.08 1.17
CA TYR A 37 -17.08 -8.87 1.63
C TYR A 37 -18.14 -9.15 0.55
N LYS A 38 -17.89 -8.74 -0.70
CA LYS A 38 -18.81 -9.03 -1.81
C LYS A 38 -18.93 -10.53 -2.08
N ILE A 39 -17.81 -11.25 -2.03
CA ILE A 39 -17.75 -12.70 -2.22
C ILE A 39 -18.52 -13.41 -1.11
N GLU A 40 -18.27 -13.06 0.16
CA GLU A 40 -18.98 -13.63 1.32
C GLU A 40 -20.49 -13.36 1.25
N LYS A 41 -20.89 -12.16 0.85
CA LYS A 41 -22.31 -11.83 0.67
C LYS A 41 -22.97 -12.62 -0.46
N GLN A 42 -22.23 -12.91 -1.53
CA GLN A 42 -22.72 -13.67 -2.68
C GLN A 42 -22.74 -15.17 -2.40
N TYR A 43 -21.81 -15.67 -1.59
CA TYR A 43 -21.63 -17.08 -1.26
C TYR A 43 -21.44 -17.25 0.26
N PRO A 44 -22.52 -17.26 1.07
CA PRO A 44 -22.40 -17.26 2.54
C PRO A 44 -21.65 -18.46 3.14
N ASP A 45 -21.68 -19.61 2.46
CA ASP A 45 -21.08 -20.88 2.94
C ASP A 45 -19.72 -21.20 2.26
N ILE A 46 -19.12 -20.22 1.57
CA ILE A 46 -17.82 -20.41 0.91
C ILE A 46 -16.69 -20.57 1.94
N SER A 47 -15.76 -21.49 1.69
CA SER A 47 -14.58 -21.65 2.55
C SER A 47 -13.56 -20.52 2.35
N ASP A 48 -12.74 -20.23 3.36
CA ASP A 48 -11.68 -19.22 3.28
C ASP A 48 -10.70 -19.47 2.12
N ASP A 49 -10.33 -20.73 1.87
CA ASP A 49 -9.46 -21.11 0.73
C ASP A 49 -10.11 -20.77 -0.62
N ALA A 50 -11.42 -21.01 -0.74
CA ALA A 50 -12.17 -20.66 -1.93
C ALA A 50 -12.30 -19.14 -2.09
N ILE A 51 -12.51 -18.39 -0.99
CA ILE A 51 -12.47 -16.91 -1.01
C ILE A 51 -11.12 -16.42 -1.54
N GLY A 52 -10.01 -16.95 -1.02
CA GLY A 52 -8.66 -16.58 -1.49
C GLY A 52 -8.45 -16.85 -2.98
N SER A 53 -8.97 -17.98 -3.46
CA SER A 53 -8.93 -18.34 -4.88
C SER A 53 -9.76 -17.40 -5.76
N VAL A 54 -10.96 -17.02 -5.31
CA VAL A 54 -11.82 -16.06 -6.04
C VAL A 54 -11.21 -14.66 -6.01
N LEU A 55 -10.67 -14.21 -4.87
CA LEU A 55 -9.98 -12.91 -4.74
C LEU A 55 -8.79 -12.81 -5.70
N THR A 56 -8.00 -13.88 -5.82
CA THR A 56 -6.86 -13.93 -6.75
C THR A 56 -7.33 -13.79 -8.20
N LYS A 57 -8.40 -14.50 -8.58
CA LYS A 57 -8.99 -14.37 -9.92
C LYS A 57 -9.54 -12.96 -10.18
N GLU A 58 -10.22 -12.37 -9.20
CA GLU A 58 -10.70 -11.00 -9.30
C GLU A 58 -9.55 -10.00 -9.44
N TYR A 59 -8.47 -10.17 -8.69
CA TYR A 59 -7.28 -9.33 -8.85
C TYR A 59 -6.71 -9.41 -10.27
N ILE A 60 -6.55 -10.62 -10.81
CA ILE A 60 -6.10 -10.85 -12.19
C ILE A 60 -7.06 -10.18 -13.20
N ASN A 61 -8.38 -10.26 -12.97
CA ASN A 61 -9.37 -9.58 -13.80
C ASN A 61 -9.20 -8.05 -13.78
N PHE A 62 -8.90 -7.46 -12.62
CA PHE A 62 -8.59 -6.03 -12.51
C PHE A 62 -7.31 -5.67 -13.29
N GLN A 63 -6.26 -6.49 -13.18
CA GLN A 63 -5.02 -6.30 -13.94
C GLN A 63 -5.30 -6.36 -15.45
N GLY A 64 -6.00 -7.39 -15.92
CA GLY A 64 -6.34 -7.56 -17.33
C GLY A 64 -7.18 -6.40 -17.88
N LYS A 65 -8.17 -5.93 -17.12
CA LYS A 65 -8.97 -4.74 -17.49
C LYS A 65 -8.12 -3.48 -17.56
N ALA A 66 -7.22 -3.28 -16.61
CA ALA A 66 -6.32 -2.13 -16.59
C ALA A 66 -5.43 -2.14 -17.83
N LEU A 67 -4.71 -3.24 -18.05
CA LEU A 67 -3.77 -3.41 -19.16
C LEU A 67 -4.47 -3.29 -20.52
N GLY A 68 -5.59 -4.02 -20.72
CA GLY A 68 -6.29 -4.05 -22.00
C GLY A 68 -6.93 -2.72 -22.41
N LYS A 69 -7.14 -1.80 -21.46
CA LYS A 69 -7.76 -0.49 -21.70
C LYS A 69 -6.86 0.70 -21.35
N MET A 70 -5.60 0.45 -20.99
CA MET A 70 -4.65 1.47 -20.53
C MET A 70 -5.21 2.33 -19.39
N LEU A 71 -5.93 1.71 -18.45
CA LEU A 71 -6.51 2.39 -17.29
C LEU A 71 -5.51 2.43 -16.14
N HIS A 72 -5.64 3.44 -15.27
CA HIS A 72 -4.97 3.44 -13.98
C HIS A 72 -5.51 2.30 -13.11
N LEU A 73 -4.63 1.66 -12.33
CA LEU A 73 -5.01 0.66 -11.34
C LEU A 73 -4.43 1.05 -9.99
N THR A 74 -5.26 1.08 -8.96
CA THR A 74 -4.86 1.23 -7.57
C THR A 74 -5.19 -0.03 -6.80
N VAL A 75 -4.25 -0.52 -6.00
CA VAL A 75 -4.39 -1.76 -5.22
C VAL A 75 -4.12 -1.44 -3.76
N GLU A 76 -5.04 -1.79 -2.88
CA GLU A 76 -4.82 -1.74 -1.44
C GLU A 76 -4.21 -3.04 -0.93
N THR A 77 -3.31 -2.95 0.04
CA THR A 77 -2.71 -4.13 0.67
C THR A 77 -2.17 -3.83 2.07
N ASN A 78 -2.04 -4.87 2.91
CA ASN A 78 -1.23 -4.80 4.13
C ASN A 78 0.24 -5.17 3.89
N LEU A 79 0.58 -5.53 2.65
CA LEU A 79 1.92 -5.91 2.21
C LEU A 79 2.50 -7.12 2.97
N GLN A 80 1.68 -8.14 3.19
CA GLN A 80 2.06 -9.36 3.92
C GLN A 80 3.04 -10.26 3.16
N SER A 81 3.05 -10.15 1.83
CA SER A 81 3.97 -10.89 0.96
C SER A 81 4.44 -10.03 -0.21
N ASP A 82 5.30 -10.61 -1.03
CA ASP A 82 5.92 -10.02 -2.21
C ASP A 82 5.13 -10.28 -3.51
N TYR A 83 3.88 -10.75 -3.42
CA TYR A 83 3.05 -11.08 -4.59
C TYR A 83 2.95 -9.93 -5.62
N LEU A 84 3.06 -8.68 -5.16
CA LEU A 84 3.03 -7.49 -5.99
C LEU A 84 4.23 -7.35 -6.91
N LEU A 85 5.37 -8.02 -6.64
CA LEU A 85 6.55 -7.95 -7.51
C LEU A 85 6.23 -8.35 -8.96
N SER A 86 5.51 -9.45 -9.13
CA SER A 86 5.04 -9.89 -10.44
C SER A 86 4.15 -8.85 -11.11
N SER A 87 3.29 -8.19 -10.33
CA SER A 87 2.39 -7.14 -10.85
C SER A 87 3.17 -5.90 -11.29
N VAL A 88 4.15 -5.46 -10.50
CA VAL A 88 5.01 -4.33 -10.83
C VAL A 88 5.74 -4.58 -12.13
N GLU A 89 6.34 -5.76 -12.31
CA GLU A 89 7.02 -6.14 -13.54
C GLU A 89 6.09 -6.10 -14.76
N ILE A 90 4.91 -6.73 -14.67
CA ILE A 90 3.91 -6.74 -15.74
C ILE A 90 3.52 -5.32 -16.16
N PHE A 91 3.23 -4.45 -15.19
CA PHE A 91 2.82 -3.07 -15.47
C PHE A 91 3.96 -2.23 -16.04
N LYS A 92 5.21 -2.41 -15.57
CA LYS A 92 6.39 -1.75 -16.15
C LYS A 92 6.60 -2.13 -17.61
N GLN A 93 6.51 -3.42 -17.93
CA GLN A 93 6.62 -3.91 -19.31
C GLN A 93 5.52 -3.31 -20.21
N ALA A 94 4.34 -3.05 -19.65
CA ALA A 94 3.24 -2.35 -20.33
C ALA A 94 3.38 -0.80 -20.32
N SER A 95 4.55 -0.25 -19.96
CA SER A 95 4.84 1.19 -19.92
C SER A 95 3.99 2.00 -18.93
N TYR A 96 3.63 1.40 -17.80
CA TYR A 96 3.02 2.10 -16.68
C TYR A 96 4.10 2.73 -15.77
N ASP A 97 3.78 3.87 -15.18
CA ASP A 97 4.52 4.41 -14.02
C ASP A 97 4.05 3.67 -12.76
N THR A 98 4.98 3.09 -12.02
CA THR A 98 4.69 2.29 -10.83
C THR A 98 4.95 3.08 -9.55
N ARG A 99 3.97 3.07 -8.64
CA ARG A 99 4.01 3.85 -7.41
C ARG A 99 3.69 2.99 -6.20
N LEU A 100 4.52 3.06 -5.18
CA LEU A 100 4.25 2.51 -3.86
C LEU A 100 4.02 3.67 -2.89
N ILE A 101 2.87 3.66 -2.24
CA ILE A 101 2.50 4.58 -1.17
C ILE A 101 2.34 3.72 0.08
N TYR A 102 3.17 3.93 1.10
CA TYR A 102 3.06 3.20 2.35
C TYR A 102 2.62 4.13 3.48
N MET A 103 1.46 3.84 4.06
CA MET A 103 0.92 4.56 5.20
C MET A 103 1.42 3.95 6.51
N LEU A 104 1.96 4.78 7.39
CA LEU A 104 2.52 4.39 8.68
C LEU A 104 1.61 4.77 9.85
N LEU A 105 1.71 4.00 10.92
CA LEU A 105 1.08 4.24 12.22
C LEU A 105 2.15 4.16 13.33
N PRO A 106 1.99 4.92 14.43
CA PRO A 106 3.00 4.99 15.50
C PRO A 106 3.21 3.66 16.21
N ASP A 107 2.13 2.93 16.45
CA ASP A 107 2.16 1.67 17.19
C ASP A 107 0.98 0.77 16.85
N ILE A 108 1.07 -0.48 17.31
CA ILE A 108 0.04 -1.49 17.12
C ILE A 108 -1.25 -1.17 17.89
N ALA A 109 -1.17 -0.54 19.05
CA ALA A 109 -2.35 -0.19 19.86
C ALA A 109 -3.26 0.75 19.08
N THR A 110 -2.67 1.75 18.43
CA THR A 110 -3.33 2.67 17.52
C THR A 110 -4.01 1.97 16.34
N SER A 111 -3.35 0.96 15.75
CA SER A 111 -3.94 0.14 14.68
C SER A 111 -5.19 -0.59 15.19
N ILE A 112 -5.09 -1.25 16.34
CA ILE A 112 -6.19 -1.99 16.99
C ILE A 112 -7.35 -1.05 17.32
N ASP A 113 -7.09 0.11 17.94
CA ASP A 113 -8.11 1.08 18.32
C ASP A 113 -8.88 1.61 17.10
N ARG A 114 -8.16 1.95 16.03
CA ARG A 114 -8.77 2.41 14.77
C ARG A 114 -9.59 1.31 14.09
N VAL A 115 -9.14 0.05 14.15
CA VAL A 115 -9.90 -1.09 13.65
C VAL A 115 -11.18 -1.28 14.48
N ALA A 116 -11.09 -1.25 15.81
CA ALA A 116 -12.23 -1.40 16.71
C ALA A 116 -13.28 -0.29 16.47
N LEU A 117 -12.85 0.96 16.27
CA LEU A 117 -13.73 2.06 15.93
C LEU A 117 -14.46 1.82 14.60
N ARG A 118 -13.76 1.30 13.58
CA ARG A 118 -14.34 0.94 12.28
C ARG A 118 -15.32 -0.23 12.39
N VAL A 119 -15.03 -1.26 13.19
CA VAL A 119 -15.94 -2.40 13.40
C VAL A 119 -17.25 -1.93 14.01
N LYS A 120 -17.21 -1.02 14.99
CA LYS A 120 -18.41 -0.40 15.57
C LYS A 120 -19.26 0.34 14.53
N GLN A 121 -18.64 0.90 13.49
CA GLN A 121 -19.33 1.68 12.45
C GLN A 121 -19.80 0.85 11.25
N LYS A 122 -19.08 -0.22 10.87
CA LYS A 122 -19.30 -0.98 9.62
C LYS A 122 -19.52 -2.49 9.80
N GLY A 123 -19.43 -3.03 11.02
CA GLY A 123 -19.71 -4.44 11.32
C GLY A 123 -18.68 -5.48 10.85
N HIS A 124 -17.66 -5.12 10.05
CA HIS A 124 -16.62 -6.05 9.61
C HIS A 124 -15.60 -6.34 10.71
N PHE A 125 -15.57 -7.58 11.19
CA PHE A 125 -14.58 -8.06 12.15
C PHE A 125 -13.24 -8.34 11.46
N VAL A 126 -12.14 -7.95 12.11
CA VAL A 126 -10.77 -8.38 11.77
C VAL A 126 -10.15 -8.89 13.06
N ASP A 127 -9.58 -10.09 13.02
CA ASP A 127 -8.96 -10.66 14.21
C ASP A 127 -7.67 -9.91 14.58
N ILE A 128 -7.40 -9.83 15.89
CA ILE A 128 -6.29 -9.05 16.44
C ILE A 128 -4.94 -9.62 16.00
N GLU A 129 -4.83 -10.94 15.82
CA GLU A 129 -3.61 -11.61 15.41
C GLU A 129 -3.20 -11.24 13.97
N SER A 130 -4.17 -11.16 13.06
CA SER A 130 -4.00 -10.63 11.72
C SER A 130 -3.58 -9.16 11.75
N VAL A 131 -4.21 -8.33 12.59
CA VAL A 131 -3.82 -6.90 12.73
C VAL A 131 -2.35 -6.79 13.17
N LYS A 132 -1.94 -7.60 14.14
CA LYS A 132 -0.56 -7.67 14.63
C LYS A 132 0.41 -8.10 13.54
N THR A 133 0.13 -9.21 12.87
CA THR A 133 0.96 -9.75 11.79
C THR A 133 1.13 -8.72 10.67
N ASN A 134 0.03 -8.09 10.25
CA ASN A 134 0.04 -7.04 9.23
C ASN A 134 0.92 -5.85 9.62
N PHE A 135 0.83 -5.41 10.88
CA PHE A 135 1.62 -4.30 11.39
C PHE A 135 3.13 -4.60 11.38
N GLU A 136 3.52 -5.81 11.76
CA GLU A 136 4.92 -6.20 11.89
C GLU A 136 5.57 -6.61 10.55
N VAL A 137 4.82 -7.26 9.66
CA VAL A 137 5.34 -7.82 8.40
C VAL A 137 5.42 -6.76 7.29
N GLY A 138 4.41 -5.88 7.19
CA GLY A 138 4.31 -4.90 6.10
C GLY A 138 5.56 -4.04 5.92
N PRO A 139 6.14 -3.42 6.98
CA PRO A 139 7.34 -2.60 6.85
C PRO A 139 8.58 -3.40 6.40
N LYS A 140 8.67 -4.68 6.79
CA LYS A 140 9.78 -5.55 6.36
C LYS A 140 9.71 -5.82 4.87
N ASN A 141 8.50 -6.07 4.35
CA ASN A 141 8.32 -6.31 2.91
C ASN A 141 8.44 -5.01 2.10
N LEU A 142 8.01 -3.87 2.64
CA LEU A 142 8.28 -2.56 2.05
C LEU A 142 9.76 -2.41 1.72
N LEU A 143 10.65 -2.66 2.69
CA LEU A 143 12.10 -2.54 2.49
C LEU A 143 12.65 -3.51 1.44
N LYS A 144 12.03 -4.68 1.27
CA LYS A 144 12.46 -5.67 0.26
C LYS A 144 12.09 -5.29 -1.16
N ILE A 145 11.02 -4.51 -1.35
CA ILE A 145 10.44 -4.27 -2.69
C ILE A 145 10.50 -2.81 -3.13
N ALA A 146 10.91 -1.89 -2.25
CA ALA A 146 10.86 -0.44 -2.52
C ALA A 146 11.63 -0.06 -3.80
N ASP A 147 12.75 -0.72 -4.06
CA ASP A 147 13.61 -0.51 -5.23
C ASP A 147 13.01 -1.00 -6.56
N GLN A 148 11.87 -1.70 -6.50
CA GLN A 148 11.16 -2.20 -7.67
C GLN A 148 10.17 -1.18 -8.24
N PHE A 149 9.82 -0.13 -7.49
CA PHE A 149 8.87 0.90 -7.93
C PHE A 149 9.59 2.12 -8.50
N ASP A 150 8.96 2.80 -9.45
CA ASP A 150 9.48 4.07 -10.00
C ASP A 150 9.33 5.20 -8.99
N ARG A 151 8.29 5.14 -8.14
CA ARG A 151 8.10 6.08 -7.04
C ARG A 151 7.75 5.37 -5.73
N VAL A 152 8.36 5.83 -4.65
CA VAL A 152 8.08 5.36 -3.28
C VAL A 152 7.78 6.54 -2.39
N MET A 153 6.63 6.52 -1.72
CA MET A 153 6.21 7.54 -0.76
C MET A 153 5.90 6.90 0.58
N LEU A 154 6.42 7.49 1.66
CA LEU A 154 5.96 7.18 3.02
C LEU A 154 5.11 8.32 3.54
N ILE A 155 3.96 7.95 4.09
CA ILE A 155 2.98 8.90 4.64
C ILE A 155 2.68 8.49 6.07
N SER A 156 2.76 9.43 7.01
CA SER A 156 2.27 9.22 8.36
C SER A 156 0.75 9.39 8.39
N GLY A 157 0.03 8.40 8.91
CA GLY A 157 -1.40 8.50 9.24
C GLY A 157 -1.69 9.35 10.49
N PHE A 158 -0.66 9.98 11.06
CA PHE A 158 -0.69 10.91 12.18
C PHE A 158 0.06 12.20 11.81
N ASN A 159 -0.53 13.34 12.18
CA ASN A 159 0.21 14.59 12.25
C ASN A 159 0.38 14.93 13.74
N ASN A 160 1.62 15.06 14.19
CA ASN A 160 1.93 15.42 15.58
C ASN A 160 1.77 16.93 15.84
N ASN A 161 1.39 17.72 14.84
CA ASN A 161 1.07 19.13 15.01
C ASN A 161 -0.38 19.29 15.54
N PRO A 162 -0.57 19.67 16.82
CA PRO A 162 -1.90 19.78 17.41
C PRO A 162 -2.75 20.92 16.84
N GLN A 163 -2.18 21.82 16.02
CA GLN A 163 -2.92 22.88 15.34
C GLN A 163 -3.45 22.49 13.96
N VAL A 164 -3.07 21.31 13.45
CA VAL A 164 -3.51 20.82 12.13
C VAL A 164 -4.38 19.60 12.36
N GLU A 165 -5.67 19.70 12.03
CA GLU A 165 -6.57 18.56 11.99
C GLU A 165 -6.03 17.49 11.03
N THR A 166 -5.29 16.52 11.58
CA THR A 166 -5.06 15.16 11.09
C THR A 166 -4.94 14.97 9.57
N GLN A 167 -4.20 15.83 8.88
CA GLN A 167 -3.84 15.55 7.50
C GLN A 167 -2.67 14.55 7.49
N PRO A 168 -2.71 13.52 6.63
CA PRO A 168 -1.57 12.63 6.46
C PRO A 168 -0.31 13.44 6.12
N GLN A 169 0.79 13.21 6.83
CA GLN A 169 2.05 13.91 6.59
C GLN A 169 2.89 13.12 5.59
N LEU A 170 3.29 13.73 4.48
CA LEU A 170 4.30 13.15 3.59
C LEU A 170 5.66 13.20 4.30
N LEU A 171 6.30 12.05 4.48
CA LEU A 171 7.58 11.92 5.18
C LEU A 171 8.75 11.88 4.20
N ILE A 172 8.61 11.12 3.11
CA ILE A 172 9.61 11.01 2.06
C ILE A 172 8.92 10.71 0.73
N ASN A 173 9.44 11.28 -0.36
CA ASN A 173 9.10 10.92 -1.73
C ASN A 173 10.40 10.66 -2.51
N ILE A 174 10.50 9.46 -3.08
CA ILE A 174 11.63 9.00 -3.87
C ILE A 174 11.12 8.71 -5.27
N GLU A 175 11.79 9.26 -6.28
CA GLU A 175 11.45 9.05 -7.68
C GLU A 175 12.69 8.59 -8.45
N ASN A 176 12.57 7.44 -9.10
CA ASN A 176 13.64 6.79 -9.86
C ASN A 176 14.92 6.65 -9.04
N GLY A 177 14.80 6.23 -7.78
CA GLY A 177 15.92 6.06 -6.86
C GLY A 177 16.59 7.36 -6.42
N MET A 178 15.94 8.52 -6.60
CA MET A 178 16.41 9.81 -6.08
C MET A 178 15.40 10.36 -5.08
N THR A 179 15.87 10.73 -3.88
CA THR A 179 15.05 11.46 -2.91
C THR A 179 14.67 12.82 -3.49
N ARG A 180 13.37 13.02 -3.73
CA ARG A 180 12.81 14.29 -4.22
C ARG A 180 12.33 15.19 -3.11
N TYR A 181 11.90 14.57 -2.01
CA TYR A 181 11.46 15.27 -0.82
C TYR A 181 11.71 14.39 0.40
N LYS A 182 12.13 15.01 1.49
CA LYS A 182 12.21 14.42 2.82
C LYS A 182 11.80 15.49 3.82
N SER A 183 10.88 15.15 4.71
CA SER A 183 10.39 16.07 5.74
C SER A 183 11.51 16.43 6.72
N ASP A 184 11.60 17.70 7.11
CA ASP A 184 12.51 18.15 8.19
C ASP A 184 12.01 17.68 9.56
N GLU A 185 10.70 17.49 9.69
CA GLU A 185 10.02 17.08 10.93
C GLU A 185 9.53 15.64 10.83
N ILE A 186 10.44 14.67 10.81
CA ILE A 186 10.08 13.24 10.86
C ILE A 186 9.91 12.81 12.33
N PRO A 187 8.75 12.27 12.74
CA PRO A 187 8.55 11.77 14.10
C PRO A 187 9.52 10.64 14.48
N ASP A 188 10.02 10.64 15.72
CA ASP A 188 11.02 9.67 16.20
C ASP A 188 10.64 8.21 15.95
N TRP A 189 9.37 7.87 16.15
CA TRP A 189 8.85 6.52 15.97
C TRP A 189 8.97 5.99 14.53
N CYS A 190 9.03 6.86 13.50
CA CYS A 190 9.19 6.45 12.10
C CYS A 190 10.53 6.85 11.47
N LYS A 191 11.42 7.57 12.17
CA LYS A 191 12.74 7.95 11.63
C LYS A 191 13.51 6.76 11.09
N GLY A 192 13.50 5.64 11.82
CA GLY A 192 14.17 4.40 11.40
C GLY A 192 13.68 3.88 10.05
N ILE A 193 12.36 3.65 9.92
CA ILE A 193 11.78 3.10 8.68
C ILE A 193 11.91 4.07 7.51
N VAL A 194 11.83 5.39 7.73
CA VAL A 194 12.05 6.40 6.69
C VAL A 194 13.47 6.32 6.14
N ASN A 195 14.47 6.30 7.01
CA ASN A 195 15.88 6.19 6.59
C ASN A 195 16.16 4.85 5.90
N SER A 196 15.66 3.73 6.43
CA SER A 196 15.84 2.43 5.79
C SER A 196 15.17 2.35 4.42
N THR A 197 14.01 2.99 4.24
CA THR A 197 13.32 3.04 2.94
C THR A 197 14.08 3.89 1.94
N GLU A 198 14.67 5.01 2.38
CA GLU A 198 15.54 5.82 1.53
C GLU A 198 16.72 5.01 1.00
N VAL A 199 17.42 4.28 1.89
CA VAL A 199 18.53 3.41 1.49
C VAL A 199 18.05 2.31 0.54
N ALA A 200 16.96 1.61 0.88
CA ALA A 200 16.44 0.52 0.07
C ALA A 200 16.05 0.99 -1.34
N ALA A 201 15.28 2.07 -1.46
CA ALA A 201 14.77 2.55 -2.75
C ALA A 201 15.84 3.23 -3.63
N THR A 202 16.96 3.69 -3.05
CA THR A 202 18.06 4.31 -3.81
C THR A 202 19.16 3.31 -4.23
N TYR A 203 19.17 2.10 -3.67
CA TYR A 203 20.24 1.10 -3.84
C TYR A 203 20.49 0.68 -5.31
N ASN A 204 19.44 0.51 -6.13
CA ASN A 204 19.57 -0.02 -7.50
C ASN A 204 20.13 0.96 -8.55
N GLN A 205 20.41 2.22 -8.20
CA GLN A 205 21.06 3.18 -9.10
C GLN A 205 22.60 3.04 -9.07
N ALA A 206 23.20 2.62 -7.95
CA ALA A 206 24.65 2.49 -7.82
C ALA A 206 25.23 1.28 -8.59
N SER A 207 24.45 0.21 -8.76
CA SER A 207 24.86 -1.04 -9.41
C SER A 207 24.54 -1.11 -10.90
N LYS A 208 23.69 -0.21 -11.43
CA LYS A 208 23.39 -0.11 -12.88
C LYS A 208 24.38 0.78 -13.66
N GLY A 209 25.26 1.52 -12.97
CA GLY A 209 26.28 2.39 -13.57
C GLY A 209 27.56 1.70 -14.07
N HIS A 210 27.63 0.36 -14.12
CA HIS A 210 28.84 -0.38 -14.49
C HIS A 210 28.65 -1.44 -15.59
N LYS A 211 27.62 -1.29 -16.44
CA LYS A 211 27.58 -1.99 -17.72
C LYS A 211 27.58 -0.95 -18.85
N ILE A 212 28.79 -0.48 -19.18
CA ILE A 212 29.11 0.11 -20.48
C ILE A 212 29.86 -0.96 -21.27
#